data_AF-A0A7X8M5Y0-F1
#
_entry.id   AF-A0A7X8M5Y0-F1
#
_cell.length_a   1.000
_cell.length_b   1.000
_cell.length_c   1.000
_cell.angle_alpha   90.00
_cell.angle_beta   90.00
_cell.angle_gamma   90.00
#
_symmetry.space_group_name_H-M   'P 1'
#
loop_
_entity.id
_entity.type
_entity.pdbx_description
1 polymer ?
#
loop_
_entity_poly.entity_id
_entity_poly.type
_entity_poly.pdbx_seq_one_letter_code
_entity_poly.pdbx_strand_id
1 'polypeptide(L)'
;MQGAPYATVSYGPLLFALAIPDTRDANTPDPAARWQFALDVQSPNIRVEHRSMPAHWSWPLDSPLKLRVSAVAIDWAPVPEAPALPAQPVVTLQPAEQVTLVPYGCTKFRISMFPVLAERNN
;
A
#
# COMPACT_ATOMS: atom_id res chain seq x y z
N MET A 1 -10.09 12.53 4.24
CA MET A 1 -11.55 12.38 4.04
C MET A 1 -12.03 11.40 5.09
N GLN A 2 -12.75 11.84 6.12
CA GLN A 2 -13.35 10.92 7.08
C GLN A 2 -14.56 10.23 6.41
N GLY A 3 -14.65 8.90 6.53
CA GLY A 3 -15.78 8.11 6.02
C GLY A 3 -15.63 7.51 4.61
N ALA A 4 -14.52 7.72 3.90
CA ALA A 4 -14.28 7.01 2.64
C ALA A 4 -13.95 5.52 2.90
N PRO A 5 -14.40 4.56 2.07
CA PRO A 5 -14.08 3.14 2.21
C PRO A 5 -12.64 2.80 1.79
N TYR A 6 -11.80 3.82 1.61
CA TYR A 6 -10.41 3.71 1.21
C TYR A 6 -9.57 4.83 1.83
N ALA A 7 -8.26 4.61 1.87
CA ALA A 7 -7.28 5.59 2.32
C ALA A 7 -6.02 5.56 1.45
N THR A 8 -5.27 6.66 1.52
CA THR A 8 -3.92 6.79 0.97
C THR A 8 -2.96 7.13 2.11
N VAL A 9 -1.67 6.85 1.91
CA VAL A 9 -0.62 7.21 2.87
C VAL A 9 0.32 8.20 2.22
N SER A 10 0.55 9.33 2.91
CA SER A 10 1.42 10.40 2.44
C SER A 10 2.39 10.82 3.54
N TYR A 11 3.60 11.23 3.16
CA TYR A 11 4.58 11.83 4.06
C TYR A 11 5.22 13.05 3.38
N GLY A 12 4.94 14.24 3.92
CA GLY A 12 5.25 15.50 3.25
C GLY A 12 4.55 15.58 1.89
N PRO A 13 5.26 15.96 0.80
CA PRO A 13 4.67 16.07 -0.54
C PRO A 13 4.52 14.72 -1.26
N LEU A 14 4.95 13.61 -0.65
CA LEU A 14 5.05 12.31 -1.31
C LEU A 14 3.85 11.43 -0.98
N LEU A 15 3.13 10.99 -2.02
CA LEU A 15 2.21 9.85 -1.97
C LEU A 15 3.01 8.54 -1.97
N PHE A 16 2.55 7.55 -1.21
CA PHE A 16 3.19 6.23 -1.11
C PHE A 16 2.35 5.14 -1.77
N ALA A 17 3.04 4.10 -2.24
CA ALA A 17 2.46 2.92 -2.88
C ALA A 17 3.15 1.64 -2.40
N LEU A 18 2.46 0.51 -2.50
CA LEU A 18 2.99 -0.80 -2.11
C LEU A 18 4.23 -1.15 -2.92
N ALA A 19 5.29 -1.58 -2.24
CA ALA A 19 6.56 -1.92 -2.87
C ALA A 19 6.51 -3.30 -3.57
N ILE A 20 5.74 -3.40 -4.65
CA ILE A 20 5.64 -4.61 -5.47
C ILE A 20 6.85 -4.68 -6.42
N PRO A 21 7.69 -5.72 -6.34
CA PRO A 21 8.78 -5.92 -7.29
C PRO A 21 8.23 -6.33 -8.66
N ASP A 22 8.92 -5.89 -9.71
CA ASP A 22 8.79 -6.47 -11.03
C ASP A 22 9.81 -7.58 -11.23
N THR A 23 9.56 -8.46 -12.19
CA THR A 23 10.42 -9.62 -12.45
C THR A 23 11.32 -9.40 -13.66
N ARG A 24 10.79 -9.70 -14.86
CA ARG A 24 11.53 -9.65 -16.11
C ARG A 24 11.40 -8.29 -16.81
N ASP A 25 10.23 -7.67 -16.70
CA ASP A 25 9.88 -6.44 -17.37
C ASP A 25 8.90 -5.61 -16.55
N ALA A 26 8.72 -4.35 -16.93
CA ALA A 26 7.92 -3.37 -16.18
C ALA A 26 6.41 -3.66 -16.12
N ASN A 27 5.91 -4.65 -16.88
CA ASN A 27 4.49 -4.98 -16.96
C ASN A 27 4.15 -6.33 -16.32
N THR A 28 5.15 -7.11 -15.88
CA THR A 28 4.95 -8.43 -15.28
C THR A 28 5.22 -8.39 -13.77
N PRO A 29 4.17 -8.35 -12.92
CA PRO A 29 4.36 -8.36 -11.47
C PRO A 29 4.91 -9.72 -11.03
N ASP A 30 5.64 -9.74 -9.94
CA ASP A 30 6.02 -11.00 -9.29
C ASP A 30 4.74 -11.77 -8.88
N PRO A 31 4.53 -13.01 -9.34
CA PRO A 31 3.35 -13.80 -9.00
C PRO A 31 3.24 -14.13 -7.50
N ALA A 32 4.35 -14.05 -6.75
CA ALA A 32 4.34 -14.17 -5.30
C ALA A 32 3.99 -12.85 -4.57
N ALA A 33 3.94 -11.72 -5.29
CA ALA A 33 3.63 -10.44 -4.68
C ALA A 33 2.15 -10.37 -4.26
N ARG A 34 1.95 -10.29 -2.95
CA ARG A 34 0.64 -9.96 -2.36
C ARG A 34 0.41 -8.46 -2.52
N TRP A 35 -0.81 -8.10 -2.91
CA TRP A 35 -1.20 -6.70 -3.09
C TRP A 35 -2.61 -6.37 -2.58
N GLN A 36 -3.41 -7.40 -2.30
CA GLN A 36 -4.78 -7.29 -1.84
C GLN A 36 -4.81 -7.02 -0.33
N PHE A 37 -4.59 -5.75 0.02
CA PHE A 37 -4.48 -5.31 1.41
C PHE A 37 -5.47 -4.20 1.73
N ALA A 38 -6.09 -4.27 2.91
CA ALA A 38 -6.78 -3.14 3.54
C ALA A 38 -5.90 -2.52 4.62
N LEU A 39 -5.92 -1.19 4.76
CA LEU A 39 -5.23 -0.48 5.83
C LEU A 39 -6.03 -0.50 7.13
N ASP A 40 -5.35 -0.77 8.25
CA ASP A 40 -5.91 -0.55 9.58
C ASP A 40 -5.77 0.92 9.95
N VAL A 41 -6.67 1.77 9.46
CA VAL A 41 -6.62 3.23 9.74
C VAL A 41 -6.93 3.58 11.19
N GLN A 42 -7.50 2.64 11.95
CA GLN A 42 -7.79 2.80 13.38
C GLN A 42 -6.53 2.56 14.23
N SER A 43 -5.67 1.63 13.80
CA SER A 43 -4.37 1.37 14.41
C SER A 43 -3.26 1.24 13.34
N PRO A 44 -2.87 2.35 12.71
CA PRO A 44 -2.08 2.30 11.48
C PRO A 44 -0.61 1.92 11.68
N ASN A 45 -0.11 1.94 12.93
CA ASN A 45 1.24 1.54 13.34
C ASN A 45 2.33 1.94 12.34
N ILE A 46 2.32 3.21 11.94
CA ILE A 46 3.21 3.72 10.88
C ILE A 46 4.61 3.91 11.45
N ARG A 47 5.60 3.26 10.84
CA ARG A 47 7.03 3.52 11.11
C ARG A 47 7.68 4.10 9.87
N VAL A 48 8.37 5.22 10.05
CA VAL A 48 9.14 5.88 8.99
C VAL A 48 10.57 5.35 9.03
N GLU A 49 11.04 4.80 7.92
CA GLU A 49 12.42 4.33 7.74
C GLU A 49 13.15 5.29 6.80
N HIS A 50 14.26 5.86 7.28
CA HIS A 50 15.14 6.73 6.51
C HIS A 50 16.53 6.10 6.37
N ARG A 51 17.14 6.28 5.20
CA ARG A 51 18.55 6.01 4.92
C ARG A 51 19.16 7.18 4.16
N SER A 52 20.48 7.18 4.02
CA SER A 52 21.19 8.20 3.24
C SER A 52 20.68 8.23 1.79
N MET A 53 20.52 9.44 1.26
CA MET A 53 20.17 9.64 -0.14
C MET A 53 21.32 9.17 -1.04
N PRO A 54 21.05 8.43 -2.15
CA PRO A 54 22.09 8.12 -3.11
C PRO A 54 22.58 9.39 -3.82
N ALA A 55 23.82 9.38 -4.30
CA ALA A 55 24.42 10.50 -5.03
C ALA A 55 23.64 10.88 -6.30
N HIS A 56 23.00 9.90 -6.95
CA HIS A 56 22.12 10.09 -8.09
C HIS A 56 20.77 9.42 -7.81
N TRP A 57 19.68 10.17 -7.97
CA TRP A 57 18.33 9.68 -7.73
C TRP A 57 17.65 9.28 -9.04
N SER A 58 17.27 8.00 -9.14
CA SER A 58 16.58 7.45 -10.31
C SER A 58 15.24 6.79 -9.96
N TRP A 59 14.66 7.15 -8.81
CA TRP A 59 13.42 6.54 -8.30
C TRP A 59 13.44 5.00 -8.21
N PRO A 60 14.47 4.37 -7.62
CA PRO A 60 14.50 2.92 -7.42
C PRO A 60 13.44 2.46 -6.41
N LEU A 61 12.96 1.22 -6.59
CA LEU A 61 12.08 0.54 -5.63
C LEU A 61 12.73 0.46 -4.23
N ASP A 62 14.06 0.28 -4.16
CA ASP A 62 14.81 0.37 -2.90
C ASP A 62 15.03 1.84 -2.46
N SER A 63 13.93 2.56 -2.27
CA SER A 63 13.93 3.96 -1.84
C SER A 63 14.65 4.14 -0.48
N PRO A 64 15.39 5.24 -0.27
CA PRO A 64 15.96 5.61 1.03
C PRO A 64 14.89 6.05 2.03
N LEU A 65 13.67 6.32 1.58
CA LEU A 65 12.50 6.61 2.41
C LEU A 65 11.45 5.52 2.21
N LYS A 66 11.07 4.83 3.29
CA LYS A 66 10.03 3.79 3.30
C LYS A 66 9.10 4.00 4.48
N LEU A 67 7.86 3.55 4.34
CA LEU A 67 6.89 3.47 5.43
C LEU A 67 6.54 2.01 5.68
N ARG A 68 6.58 1.57 6.94
CA ARG A 68 5.95 0.31 7.36
C ARG A 68 4.59 0.66 7.93
N VAL A 69 3.53 0.06 7.40
CA VAL A 69 2.16 0.33 7.84
C VAL A 69 1.44 -0.97 8.17
N SER A 70 0.52 -0.90 9.14
CA SER A 70 -0.37 -1.99 9.49
C SER A 70 -1.42 -2.19 8.41
N ALA A 71 -1.49 -3.40 7.85
CA ALA A 71 -2.48 -3.78 6.86
C ALA A 71 -2.95 -5.22 7.09
N VAL A 72 -4.13 -5.56 6.58
CA VAL A 72 -4.67 -6.91 6.63
C VAL A 72 -4.91 -7.39 5.21
N ALA A 73 -4.57 -8.65 4.92
CA ALA A 73 -4.92 -9.25 3.65
C ALA A 73 -6.44 -9.40 3.52
N ILE A 74 -6.96 -9.19 2.32
CA ILE A 74 -8.39 -9.25 2.06
C ILE A 74 -8.65 -9.97 0.75
N ASP A 75 -9.87 -10.48 0.59
CA ASP A 75 -10.33 -10.99 -0.70
C ASP A 75 -10.83 -9.82 -1.56
N TRP A 76 -9.89 -9.16 -2.24
CA TRP A 76 -10.17 -8.04 -3.13
C TRP A 76 -9.79 -8.39 -4.57
N ALA A 77 -10.77 -8.84 -5.35
CA ALA A 77 -10.59 -9.25 -6.75
C ALA A 77 -11.30 -8.28 -7.72
N PRO A 78 -10.75 -7.08 -7.98
CA PRO A 78 -11.29 -6.15 -8.95
C PRO A 78 -11.23 -6.73 -10.37
N VAL A 79 -12.25 -6.42 -11.17
CA VAL A 79 -12.29 -6.74 -12.60
C VAL A 79 -11.22 -5.89 -13.32
N PRO A 80 -10.28 -6.48 -14.08
CA PRO A 80 -9.16 -5.74 -14.69
C PRO A 80 -9.58 -4.58 -15.60
N GLU A 81 -10.70 -4.72 -16.30
CA GLU A 81 -11.22 -3.71 -17.25
C GLU A 81 -11.86 -2.50 -16.54
N ALA A 82 -12.25 -2.67 -15.28
CA ALA A 82 -12.91 -1.64 -14.47
C ALA A 82 -12.56 -1.84 -12.98
N PRO A 83 -11.29 -1.61 -12.60
CA PRO A 83 -10.85 -1.93 -11.25
C PRO A 83 -11.53 -1.00 -10.23
N ALA A 84 -12.21 -1.61 -9.26
CA ALA A 84 -12.94 -0.89 -8.22
C ALA A 84 -12.42 -1.24 -6.83
N LEU A 85 -12.42 -0.26 -5.94
CA LEU A 85 -12.27 -0.47 -4.51
C LEU A 85 -13.57 -1.03 -3.93
N PRO A 86 -13.53 -1.79 -2.82
CA PRO A 86 -14.72 -2.15 -2.07
C PRO A 86 -15.56 -0.92 -1.74
N ALA A 87 -16.87 -1.02 -1.92
CA ALA A 87 -17.80 0.08 -1.70
C ALA A 87 -17.97 0.45 -0.22
N GLN A 88 -17.57 -0.45 0.69
CA GLN A 88 -17.68 -0.31 2.13
C GLN A 88 -16.36 -0.71 2.79
N PRO A 89 -16.06 -0.20 4.00
CA PRO A 89 -14.96 -0.69 4.81
C PRO A 89 -15.01 -2.21 4.99
N VAL A 90 -13.84 -2.84 4.97
CA VAL A 90 -13.73 -4.30 5.00
C VAL A 90 -13.82 -4.82 6.43
N VAL A 91 -14.72 -5.78 6.66
CA VAL A 91 -14.79 -6.53 7.93
C VAL A 91 -13.99 -7.82 7.76
N THR A 92 -13.00 -8.04 8.63
CA THR A 92 -12.17 -9.24 8.61
C THR A 92 -11.65 -9.56 10.02
N LEU A 93 -11.41 -10.84 10.27
CA LEU A 93 -10.77 -11.34 11.50
C LEU A 93 -9.31 -11.74 11.26
N GLN A 94 -8.79 -11.55 10.04
CA GLN A 94 -7.40 -11.85 9.75
C GLN A 94 -6.47 -10.92 10.53
N PRO A 95 -5.31 -11.42 11.00
CA PRO A 95 -4.35 -10.61 11.73
C PRO A 95 -3.73 -9.54 10.82
N ALA A 96 -3.41 -8.39 11.42
CA ALA A 96 -2.63 -7.37 10.74
C ALA A 96 -1.17 -7.78 10.58
N GLU A 97 -0.58 -7.36 9.48
CA GLU A 97 0.85 -7.49 9.16
C GLU A 97 1.43 -6.14 8.74
N GLN A 98 2.75 -6.00 8.84
CA GLN A 98 3.43 -4.80 8.38
C GLN A 98 3.75 -4.93 6.88
N VAL A 99 3.18 -4.04 6.07
CA VAL A 99 3.53 -3.92 4.65
C VAL A 99 4.45 -2.73 4.40
N THR A 100 5.19 -2.78 3.30
CA THR A 100 6.17 -1.72 2.95
C THR A 100 5.60 -0.83 1.87
N LEU A 101 5.55 0.46 2.15
CA LEU A 101 5.24 1.47 1.15
C LEU A 101 6.50 2.28 0.81
N VAL A 102 6.62 2.65 -0.47
CA VAL A 102 7.66 3.52 -1.02
C VAL A 102 7.02 4.69 -1.76
N PRO A 103 7.74 5.81 -2.01
CA PRO A 103 7.18 6.91 -2.79
C PRO A 103 6.62 6.40 -4.12
N TYR A 104 5.43 6.85 -4.49
CA TYR A 104 4.66 6.37 -5.65
C TYR A 104 5.50 6.29 -6.93
N GLY A 105 6.36 7.29 -7.17
CA GLY A 105 7.26 7.34 -8.33
C GLY A 105 8.29 6.21 -8.41
N CYS A 106 8.55 5.51 -7.29
CA CYS A 106 9.44 4.34 -7.24
C CYS A 106 8.76 3.03 -7.65
N THR A 107 7.44 3.05 -7.89
CA THR A 107 6.65 1.86 -8.20
C THR A 107 6.25 1.80 -9.67
N LYS A 108 6.20 0.58 -10.20
CA LYS A 108 5.63 0.28 -11.53
C LYS A 108 4.17 -0.15 -11.40
N PHE A 109 3.87 -0.99 -10.40
CA PHE A 109 2.51 -1.38 -10.01
C PHE A 109 2.00 -0.44 -8.91
N ARG A 110 1.01 0.39 -9.25
CA ARG A 110 0.65 1.59 -8.50
C ARG A 110 -0.52 1.37 -7.54
N ILE A 111 -0.35 0.46 -6.59
CA ILE A 111 -1.30 0.30 -5.48
C ILE A 111 -1.02 1.37 -4.43
N SER A 112 -1.75 2.48 -4.49
CA SER A 112 -1.59 3.65 -3.59
C SER A 112 -2.88 4.08 -2.90
N MET A 113 -4.02 3.58 -3.38
CA MET A 113 -5.31 3.67 -2.72
C MET A 113 -5.65 2.27 -2.21
N PHE A 114 -5.84 2.16 -0.91
CA PHE A 114 -6.12 0.90 -0.24
C PHE A 114 -7.53 0.94 0.35
N PRO A 115 -8.29 -0.15 0.29
CA PRO A 115 -9.46 -0.31 1.14
C PRO A 115 -9.09 -0.10 2.61
N VAL A 116 -10.06 0.26 3.45
CA VAL A 116 -9.84 0.40 4.91
C VAL A 116 -10.61 -0.66 5.67
N LEU A 117 -10.13 -1.01 6.85
CA LEU A 117 -10.88 -1.84 7.78
C LEU A 117 -12.08 -1.07 8.35
N ALA A 118 -13.17 -1.80 8.58
CA ALA A 118 -14.30 -1.28 9.34
C ALA A 118 -13.90 -0.92 10.78
N GLU A 119 -14.59 0.05 11.36
CA GLU A 119 -14.40 0.41 12.76
C GLU A 119 -14.74 -0.79 13.66
N ARG A 120 -13.93 -1.02 14.68
CA ARG A 120 -14.23 -2.04 15.68
C ARG A 120 -15.26 -1.45 16.63
N ASN A 121 -16.52 -1.90 16.52
CA ASN A 121 -17.54 -1.57 17.51
C ASN A 121 -17.10 -2.18 18.85
N ASN A 122 -16.90 -1.33 19.84
CA ASN A 122 -16.52 -1.69 21.20
C ASN A 122 -17.75 -2.02 22.03
#